data_AF-A0A059X7C0-F1
#
_entry.id   AF-A0A059X7C0-F1
#
_cell.length_a   1.000
_cell.length_b   1.000
_cell.length_c   1.000
_cell.angle_alpha   90.00
_cell.angle_beta   90.00
_cell.angle_gamma   90.00
#
_symmetry.space_group_name_H-M   'P 1'
#
loop_
_entity.id
_entity.type
_entity.pdbx_description
1 polymer ?
#
loop_
_entity_poly.entity_id
_entity_poly.type
_entity_poly.pdbx_seq_one_letter_code
_entity_poly.pdbx_strand_id
1 'polypeptide(L)'
;TVLNSALTAAFVTKLNSTGASPGYSSLLEGNDGFTKGNSIFADNSGKVTLVGVTSSASFPAGPLSFDITYNGQQDVFLVKMPTTAFSTLITSTFLGGSEFETARGVTVDNAGFALIVGETASSGYPVTPSAFDKIYNGSTDAFVTRYEADYLP
;
A
#
# COMPACT_ATOMS: atom_id res chain seq x y z
N THR A 1 9.69 22.30 16.87
CA THR A 1 10.15 20.98 16.40
C THR A 1 9.11 19.97 16.81
N VAL A 2 8.24 19.55 15.90
CA VAL A 2 7.30 18.46 16.19
C VAL A 2 8.14 17.20 16.14
N LEU A 3 8.30 16.52 17.28
CA LEU A 3 8.91 15.20 17.30
C LEU A 3 7.98 14.27 16.52
N ASN A 4 8.38 13.89 15.31
CA ASN A 4 7.69 12.84 14.57
C ASN A 4 7.88 11.55 15.36
N SER A 5 6.79 10.99 15.88
CA SER A 5 6.79 9.70 16.59
C SER A 5 6.79 8.49 15.65
N ALA A 6 6.95 8.69 14.34
CA ALA A 6 7.21 7.62 13.38
C ALA A 6 8.41 6.77 13.83
N LEU A 7 8.16 5.48 14.05
CA LEU A 7 9.21 4.54 14.46
C LEU A 7 10.12 4.18 13.29
N THR A 8 9.57 4.12 12.07
CA THR A 8 10.29 3.95 10.79
C THR A 8 9.42 4.48 9.64
N ALA A 9 10.05 4.86 8.52
CA ALA A 9 9.38 5.30 7.30
C ALA A 9 9.73 4.39 6.12
N ALA A 10 8.78 4.18 5.21
CA ALA A 10 9.10 3.72 3.86
C ALA A 10 9.58 4.91 3.02
N PHE A 11 10.31 4.65 1.93
CA PHE A 11 10.68 5.68 0.98
C PHE A 11 10.51 5.21 -0.45
N VAL A 12 10.33 6.16 -1.35
CA VAL A 12 10.37 5.95 -2.79
C VAL A 12 11.34 6.95 -3.41
N THR A 13 12.17 6.49 -4.34
CA THR A 13 13.14 7.34 -5.03
C THR A 13 13.18 6.97 -6.52
N LYS A 14 13.07 7.98 -7.37
CA LYS A 14 13.30 7.88 -8.81
C LYS A 14 14.67 8.45 -9.08
N LEU A 15 15.58 7.63 -9.58
CA LEU A 15 16.90 8.06 -10.01
C LEU A 15 16.83 8.65 -11.42
N ASN A 16 17.76 9.56 -11.74
CA ASN A 16 17.98 9.98 -13.11
C ASN A 16 18.61 8.83 -13.95
N SER A 17 18.69 9.01 -15.26
CA SER A 17 19.22 7.99 -16.19
C SER A 17 20.68 7.62 -15.93
N THR A 18 21.43 8.44 -15.19
CA THR A 18 22.82 8.16 -14.82
C THR A 18 22.94 7.46 -13.46
N GLY A 19 21.84 7.36 -12.69
CA GLY A 19 21.84 6.86 -11.32
C GLY A 19 22.55 7.77 -10.31
N ALA A 20 23.09 8.92 -10.75
CA ALA A 20 23.98 9.76 -9.95
C ALA A 20 23.23 10.72 -9.02
N SER A 21 21.95 11.01 -9.30
CA SER A 21 21.12 11.82 -8.41
C SER A 21 19.65 11.40 -8.46
N PRO A 22 18.91 11.49 -7.34
CA PRO A 22 17.46 11.34 -7.36
C PRO A 22 16.84 12.49 -8.17
N GLY A 23 15.93 12.16 -9.09
CA GLY A 23 15.03 13.14 -9.69
C GLY A 23 13.91 13.51 -8.73
N TYR A 24 13.34 12.52 -8.04
CA TYR A 24 12.31 12.71 -7.02
C TYR A 24 12.50 11.69 -5.89
N SER A 25 12.21 12.08 -4.66
CA SER A 25 12.19 11.19 -3.51
C SER A 25 11.10 11.63 -2.53
N SER A 26 10.49 10.67 -1.83
CA SER A 26 9.51 10.97 -0.78
C SER A 26 9.53 9.91 0.31
N LEU A 27 9.20 10.31 1.52
CA LEU A 27 8.94 9.41 2.65
C LEU A 27 7.44 9.10 2.70
N LEU A 28 7.11 7.85 2.96
CA LEU A 28 5.76 7.36 3.17
C LEU A 28 5.68 6.87 4.61
N GLU A 29 5.03 7.66 5.45
CA GLU A 29 4.92 7.43 6.89
C GLU A 29 3.65 8.10 7.42
N GLY A 30 3.13 7.59 8.53
CA GLY A 30 2.34 8.39 9.45
C GLY A 30 3.16 8.70 10.71
N ASN A 31 2.58 9.45 11.63
CA ASN A 31 3.27 9.97 12.81
C ASN A 31 3.12 9.11 14.07
N ASP A 32 2.41 7.98 14.03
CA ASP A 32 2.00 7.20 15.22
C ASP A 32 2.29 5.70 15.12
N GLY A 33 3.13 5.27 14.17
CA GLY A 33 3.49 3.87 14.00
C GLY A 33 4.77 3.65 13.18
N PHE A 34 5.02 2.40 12.79
CA PHE A 34 6.07 2.07 11.83
C PHE A 34 5.49 1.95 10.42
N THR A 35 6.30 2.20 9.40
CA THR A 35 5.95 1.93 8.01
C THR A 35 7.12 1.27 7.28
N LYS A 36 6.84 0.20 6.51
CA LYS A 36 7.83 -0.53 5.71
C LYS A 36 7.33 -0.68 4.27
N GLY A 37 8.17 -0.34 3.29
CA GLY A 37 7.88 -0.55 1.87
C GLY A 37 8.36 -1.94 1.45
N ASN A 38 7.49 -2.72 0.82
CA ASN A 38 7.78 -4.13 0.48
C ASN A 38 7.92 -4.36 -1.02
N SER A 39 7.10 -3.69 -1.86
CA SER A 39 7.15 -3.87 -3.30
C SER A 39 6.68 -2.61 -4.05
N ILE A 40 7.16 -2.46 -5.28
CA ILE A 40 6.88 -1.33 -6.15
C ILE A 40 6.77 -1.79 -7.59
N PHE A 41 5.82 -1.21 -8.33
CA PHE A 41 5.66 -1.40 -9.76
C PHE A 41 5.46 -0.06 -10.45
N ALA A 42 6.28 0.24 -11.46
CA ALA A 42 6.12 1.41 -12.31
C ALA A 42 5.51 0.97 -13.65
N ASP A 43 4.38 1.58 -14.02
CA ASP A 43 3.70 1.27 -15.28
C ASP A 43 4.13 2.20 -16.42
N ASN A 44 3.80 1.81 -17.66
CA ASN A 44 4.11 2.58 -18.85
C ASN A 44 3.26 3.86 -19.00
N SER A 45 2.27 4.07 -18.13
CA SER A 45 1.48 5.31 -18.08
C SER A 45 2.13 6.39 -17.23
N GLY A 46 3.31 6.10 -16.67
CA GLY A 46 4.06 7.05 -15.84
C GLY A 46 3.51 7.14 -14.43
N LYS A 47 2.81 6.11 -13.94
CA LYS A 47 2.41 5.99 -12.53
C LYS A 47 3.24 4.90 -11.85
N VAL A 48 3.33 4.99 -10.53
CA VAL A 48 3.98 3.99 -9.68
C VAL A 48 3.01 3.55 -8.61
N THR A 49 2.91 2.24 -8.39
CA THR A 49 2.13 1.63 -7.32
C THR A 49 3.09 0.97 -6.34
N LEU A 50 2.97 1.33 -5.06
CA LEU A 50 3.76 0.79 -3.95
C LEU A 50 2.84 0.06 -3.01
N VAL A 51 3.31 -1.07 -2.50
CA VAL A 51 2.69 -1.76 -1.37
C VAL A 51 3.69 -1.97 -0.26
N GLY A 52 3.18 -1.95 0.95
CA GLY A 52 3.97 -2.16 2.15
C GLY A 52 3.06 -2.43 3.32
N VAL A 53 3.59 -2.23 4.51
CA VAL A 53 2.84 -2.41 5.75
C VAL A 53 3.01 -1.20 6.65
N THR A 54 1.98 -0.90 7.42
CA THR A 54 2.00 0.20 8.38
C THR A 54 1.23 -0.18 9.64
N SER A 55 1.71 0.27 10.79
CA SER A 55 0.99 0.22 12.07
C SER A 55 0.47 1.59 12.49
N SER A 56 0.39 2.53 11.55
CA SER A 56 0.15 3.94 11.79
C SER A 56 -1.25 4.31 11.32
N ALA A 57 -2.14 4.67 12.25
CA ALA A 57 -3.48 5.13 11.94
C ALA A 57 -3.49 6.51 11.26
N SER A 58 -2.39 7.26 11.39
CA SER A 58 -2.19 8.53 10.69
C SER A 58 -1.49 8.39 9.32
N PHE A 59 -1.24 7.15 8.84
CA PHE A 59 -0.70 6.95 7.49
C PHE A 59 -1.65 7.58 6.45
N PRO A 60 -1.13 8.31 5.45
CA PRO A 60 -1.98 9.12 4.58
C PRO A 60 -2.88 8.23 3.73
N ALA A 61 -4.16 8.10 4.07
CA ALA A 61 -5.19 7.51 3.22
C ALA A 61 -6.08 8.62 2.61
N GLY A 62 -6.42 8.48 1.33
CA GLY A 62 -7.26 9.44 0.61
C GLY A 62 -8.75 9.27 0.95
N PRO A 63 -9.56 10.34 1.02
CA PRO A 63 -10.98 10.25 1.41
C PRO A 63 -11.88 9.46 0.45
N LEU A 64 -11.36 9.07 -0.72
CA LEU A 64 -12.06 8.27 -1.73
C LEU A 64 -11.43 6.89 -1.92
N SER A 65 -10.63 6.46 -0.95
CA SER A 65 -9.99 5.16 -0.94
C SER A 65 -10.94 4.08 -0.41
N PHE A 66 -10.64 2.84 -0.76
CA PHE A 66 -11.41 1.67 -0.31
C PHE A 66 -11.49 1.58 1.21
N ASP A 67 -10.37 1.85 1.88
CA ASP A 67 -10.29 1.90 3.33
C ASP A 67 -9.39 3.06 3.76
N ILE A 68 -9.92 3.86 4.68
CA ILE A 68 -9.26 5.03 5.25
C ILE A 68 -8.93 4.84 6.73
N THR A 69 -9.24 3.66 7.27
CA THR A 69 -8.99 3.30 8.67
C THR A 69 -7.96 2.19 8.75
N TYR A 70 -7.08 2.32 9.74
CA TYR A 70 -6.18 1.26 10.17
C TYR A 70 -6.93 0.34 11.14
N ASN A 71 -7.08 -0.94 10.79
CA ASN A 71 -8.07 -1.83 11.41
C ASN A 71 -7.49 -2.88 12.37
N GLY A 72 -6.17 -3.02 12.43
CA GLY A 72 -5.53 -4.11 13.17
C GLY A 72 -4.24 -3.72 13.88
N GLN A 73 -3.29 -4.66 13.88
CA GLN A 73 -1.95 -4.47 14.43
C GLN A 73 -0.90 -4.13 13.36
N GLN A 74 -1.22 -4.41 12.10
CA GLN A 74 -0.43 -4.04 10.94
C GLN A 74 -1.27 -4.26 9.68
N ASP A 75 -1.56 -3.20 8.93
CA ASP A 75 -2.30 -3.30 7.68
C ASP A 75 -1.36 -3.17 6.49
N VAL A 76 -1.75 -3.75 5.36
CA VAL A 76 -1.13 -3.39 4.08
C VAL A 76 -1.57 -1.98 3.71
N PHE A 77 -0.62 -1.16 3.27
CA PHE A 77 -0.97 0.04 2.51
C PHE A 77 -0.74 -0.20 1.03
N LEU A 78 -1.58 0.38 0.19
CA LEU A 78 -1.33 0.60 -1.23
C LEU A 78 -1.29 2.09 -1.49
N VAL A 79 -0.24 2.55 -2.16
CA VAL A 79 -0.08 3.95 -2.60
C VAL A 79 0.14 3.96 -4.10
N LYS A 80 -0.51 4.91 -4.80
CA LYS A 80 -0.23 5.22 -6.20
C LYS A 80 0.18 6.67 -6.36
N MET A 81 1.23 6.93 -7.14
CA MET A 81 1.77 8.27 -7.37
C MET A 81 2.18 8.46 -8.84
N PRO A 82 2.23 9.70 -9.37
CA PRO A 82 2.83 9.95 -10.66
C PRO A 82 4.36 9.86 -10.58
N THR A 83 5.01 9.34 -11.61
CA THR A 83 6.48 9.26 -11.68
C THR A 83 7.16 10.61 -11.98
N THR A 84 6.36 11.65 -12.20
CA THR A 84 6.80 13.04 -12.40
C THR A 84 6.81 13.85 -11.10
N ALA A 85 6.21 13.35 -10.01
CA ALA A 85 6.23 13.98 -8.70
C ALA A 85 5.84 12.99 -7.59
N PHE A 86 6.66 12.88 -6.53
CA PHE A 86 6.33 12.07 -5.34
C PHE A 86 5.76 12.88 -4.18
N SER A 87 5.32 14.11 -4.46
CA SER A 87 4.63 15.00 -3.51
C SER A 87 3.11 14.90 -3.57
N THR A 88 2.56 14.03 -4.44
CA THR A 88 1.12 13.93 -4.68
C THR A 88 0.72 12.47 -4.79
N LEU A 89 -0.25 12.07 -3.96
CA LEU A 89 -0.87 10.75 -4.01
C LEU A 89 -2.03 10.78 -5.00
N ILE A 90 -2.06 9.84 -5.94
CA ILE A 90 -3.23 9.56 -6.79
C ILE A 90 -4.26 8.77 -5.96
N THR A 91 -3.79 7.73 -5.27
CA THR A 91 -4.58 6.97 -4.31
C THR A 91 -3.69 6.52 -3.15
N SER A 92 -4.31 6.30 -2.00
CA SER A 92 -3.68 5.65 -0.86
C SER A 92 -4.72 5.03 0.03
N THR A 93 -4.64 3.72 0.26
CA THR A 93 -5.66 2.95 0.99
C THR A 93 -4.99 1.98 1.94
N PHE A 94 -5.71 1.62 3.00
CA PHE A 94 -5.43 0.42 3.77
C PHE A 94 -6.05 -0.81 3.10
N LEU A 95 -5.50 -1.97 3.41
CA LEU A 95 -6.00 -3.30 3.05
C LEU A 95 -5.65 -4.24 4.19
N GLY A 96 -6.61 -4.54 5.04
CA GLY A 96 -6.38 -5.34 6.24
C GLY A 96 -7.64 -5.64 7.02
N GLY A 97 -7.47 -6.46 8.06
CA GLY A 97 -8.51 -6.82 9.01
C GLY A 97 -8.08 -6.48 10.43
N SER A 98 -8.51 -7.29 11.40
CA SER A 98 -8.31 -7.00 12.83
C SER A 98 -6.91 -7.34 13.37
N GLU A 99 -6.06 -8.02 12.60
CA GLU A 99 -4.77 -8.54 13.04
C GLU A 99 -3.61 -8.07 12.15
N PHE A 100 -2.82 -8.99 11.58
CA PHE A 100 -1.62 -8.68 10.82
C PHE A 100 -1.79 -9.06 9.35
N GLU A 101 -1.54 -8.09 8.47
CA GLU A 101 -1.38 -8.31 7.04
C GLU A 101 0.02 -7.96 6.56
N THR A 102 0.53 -8.74 5.60
CA THR A 102 1.81 -8.48 4.96
C THR A 102 1.71 -8.57 3.44
N ALA A 103 2.02 -7.47 2.75
CA ALA A 103 2.18 -7.47 1.30
C ALA A 103 3.54 -8.06 0.92
N ARG A 104 3.56 -8.98 -0.04
CA ARG A 104 4.78 -9.62 -0.57
C ARG A 104 5.15 -9.10 -1.96
N GLY A 105 4.17 -8.71 -2.77
CA GLY A 105 4.42 -8.24 -4.13
C GLY A 105 3.24 -7.48 -4.72
N VAL A 106 3.54 -6.63 -5.70
CA VAL A 106 2.53 -5.95 -6.52
C VAL A 106 2.92 -5.97 -7.99
N THR A 107 1.94 -6.17 -8.87
CA THR A 107 2.04 -5.89 -10.30
C THR A 107 0.82 -5.11 -10.76
N VAL A 108 0.90 -4.41 -11.88
CA VAL A 108 -0.20 -3.63 -12.45
C VAL A 108 -0.41 -4.04 -13.89
N ASP A 109 -1.66 -4.33 -14.27
CA ASP A 109 -1.99 -4.67 -15.65
C ASP A 109 -2.14 -3.43 -16.56
N ASN A 110 -2.37 -3.65 -17.85
CA ASN A 110 -2.50 -2.57 -18.84
C ASN A 110 -3.74 -1.68 -18.62
N ALA A 111 -4.72 -2.14 -17.85
CA ALA A 111 -5.90 -1.36 -17.50
C ALA A 111 -5.70 -0.60 -16.16
N GLY A 112 -4.54 -0.74 -15.53
CA GLY A 112 -4.19 -0.03 -14.29
C GLY A 112 -4.63 -0.73 -13.01
N PHE A 113 -5.05 -2.01 -13.10
CA PHE A 113 -5.43 -2.80 -11.93
C PHE A 113 -4.22 -3.37 -11.24
N ALA A 114 -4.11 -3.10 -9.93
CA ALA A 114 -3.04 -3.63 -9.11
C ALA A 114 -3.41 -5.03 -8.61
N LEU A 115 -2.56 -6.01 -8.86
CA LEU A 115 -2.62 -7.33 -8.23
C LEU A 115 -1.61 -7.37 -7.10
N ILE A 116 -2.09 -7.55 -5.87
CA ILE A 116 -1.31 -7.60 -4.65
C ILE A 116 -1.36 -9.03 -4.13
N VAL A 117 -0.19 -9.58 -3.79
CA VAL A 117 -0.09 -10.89 -3.13
C VAL A 117 0.48 -10.70 -1.74
N GLY A 118 0.03 -11.53 -0.81
CA GLY A 118 0.45 -11.42 0.58
C GLY A 118 -0.13 -12.47 1.49
N GLU A 119 -0.06 -12.18 2.78
CA GLU A 119 -0.51 -13.02 3.89
C GLU A 119 -1.41 -12.20 4.80
N THR A 120 -2.45 -12.83 5.34
CA THR A 120 -3.33 -12.27 6.37
C THR A 120 -3.46 -13.24 7.55
N ALA A 121 -3.42 -12.69 8.76
CA ALA A 121 -3.77 -13.40 10.00
C ALA A 121 -5.16 -12.99 10.51
N SER A 122 -5.96 -12.30 9.68
CA SER A 122 -7.24 -11.70 10.07
C SER A 122 -8.42 -12.52 9.58
N SER A 123 -9.34 -12.85 10.49
CA SER A 123 -10.65 -13.39 10.11
C SER A 123 -11.55 -12.40 9.37
N GLY A 124 -11.22 -11.11 9.43
CA GLY A 124 -11.93 -10.02 8.77
C GLY A 124 -11.25 -9.48 7.51
N TYR A 125 -10.29 -10.21 6.91
CA TYR A 125 -9.65 -9.75 5.68
C TYR A 125 -10.70 -9.48 4.57
N PRO A 126 -10.62 -8.35 3.84
CA PRO A 126 -11.61 -8.03 2.81
C PRO A 126 -11.63 -9.05 1.67
N VAL A 127 -12.76 -9.73 1.50
CA VAL A 127 -13.00 -10.69 0.39
C VAL A 127 -14.23 -10.30 -0.41
N THR A 128 -14.21 -10.60 -1.71
CA THR A 128 -15.38 -10.40 -2.59
C THR A 128 -16.32 -11.61 -2.55
N PRO A 129 -17.62 -11.45 -2.90
CA PRO A 129 -18.55 -12.58 -2.94
C PRO A 129 -18.11 -13.75 -3.85
N SER A 130 -17.33 -13.44 -4.88
CA SER A 130 -16.79 -14.38 -5.86
C SER A 130 -15.36 -14.86 -5.56
N ALA A 131 -14.80 -14.54 -4.37
CA ALA A 131 -13.47 -15.01 -4.01
C ALA A 131 -13.43 -16.55 -3.92
N PHE A 132 -12.28 -17.13 -4.30
CA PHE A 132 -12.05 -18.58 -4.29
C PHE A 132 -12.20 -19.17 -2.89
N ASP A 133 -11.54 -18.51 -1.93
CA ASP A 133 -11.76 -18.72 -0.51
C ASP A 133 -12.21 -17.41 0.12
N LYS A 134 -13.17 -17.51 1.03
CA LYS A 134 -13.83 -16.37 1.69
C LYS A 134 -13.70 -16.44 3.21
N ILE A 135 -13.10 -17.50 3.73
CA ILE A 135 -13.03 -17.77 5.15
C ILE A 135 -11.57 -17.85 5.53
N TYR A 136 -11.23 -17.26 6.66
CA TYR A 136 -9.92 -17.43 7.27
C TYR A 136 -9.80 -18.81 7.91
N ASN A 137 -8.82 -19.61 7.50
CA ASN A 137 -8.75 -21.05 7.80
C ASN A 137 -7.77 -21.41 8.93
N GLY A 138 -7.19 -20.43 9.62
CA GLY A 138 -6.24 -20.66 10.72
C GLY A 138 -5.05 -19.73 10.62
N SER A 139 -3.97 -20.00 11.37
CA SER A 139 -2.88 -19.06 11.70
C SER A 139 -2.49 -17.98 10.68
N THR A 140 -2.41 -18.28 9.38
CA THR A 140 -2.11 -17.31 8.32
C THR A 140 -2.59 -17.87 6.98
N ASP A 141 -3.33 -17.07 6.22
CA ASP A 141 -3.76 -17.41 4.87
C ASP A 141 -3.05 -16.54 3.84
N ALA A 142 -2.73 -17.12 2.68
CA ALA A 142 -2.27 -16.35 1.52
C ALA A 142 -3.45 -15.67 0.83
N PHE A 143 -3.27 -14.43 0.39
CA PHE A 143 -4.26 -13.70 -0.40
C PHE A 143 -3.71 -13.29 -1.76
N VAL A 144 -4.64 -13.10 -2.70
CA VAL A 144 -4.44 -12.34 -3.93
C VAL A 144 -5.59 -11.34 -4.04
N THR A 145 -5.26 -10.05 -4.05
CA THR A 145 -6.23 -8.96 -4.11
C THR A 145 -6.02 -8.16 -5.39
N ARG A 146 -7.09 -8.02 -6.18
CA ARG A 146 -7.12 -7.11 -7.34
C ARG A 146 -7.75 -5.79 -6.90
N TYR A 147 -7.01 -4.70 -7.02
CA TYR A 147 -7.43 -3.37 -6.63
C TYR A 147 -7.55 -2.45 -7.84
N GLU A 148 -8.69 -1.76 -7.93
CA GLU A 148 -8.95 -0.77 -8.98
C GLU A 148 -8.54 0.62 -8.50
N ALA A 149 -7.27 0.97 -8.72
CA ALA A 149 -6.68 2.17 -8.14
C ALA A 149 -7.18 3.51 -8.72
N ASP A 150 -7.96 3.48 -9.80
CA ASP A 150 -8.48 4.66 -10.50
C ASP A 150 -10.03 4.79 -10.41
N TYR A 151 -10.73 3.87 -9.73
CA TYR A 151 -12.18 3.95 -9.54
C TYR A 151 -12.51 4.58 -8.19
N LEU A 152 -13.07 5.81 -8.22
CA LEU A 152 -13.68 6.44 -7.06
C LEU A 152 -15.13 5.92 -6.99
N PRO A 153 -15.62 5.43 -5.83
CA PRO A 153 -17.00 4.96 -5.70
C PRO A 153 -18.04 6.06 -5.96
#